data_AF-A0A4Q8ADV4-F1
#
_entry.id   AF-A0A4Q8ADV4-F1
#
_cell.length_a   1.000
_cell.length_b   1.000
_cell.length_c   1.000
_cell.angle_alpha   90.00
_cell.angle_beta   90.00
_cell.angle_gamma   90.00
#
_symmetry.space_group_name_H-M   'P 1'
#
loop_
_entity.id
_entity.type
_entity.pdbx_description
1 polymer ?
#
loop_
_entity_poly.entity_id
_entity_poly.type
_entity_poly.pdbx_seq_one_letter_code
_entity_poly.pdbx_strand_id
1 'polypeptide(L)'
;MSGTETGRRGASPISVIKDLGRLVPKQINDEIQLALRQLKAKGINVGVAAGLAVAALFFLSVMGISLLVAGIMGLAEVMPAWLAALVVAAFFLLLILILVAIAIPKVKKAMPLVPEDALRGVKHDLGILKEGSAFDVSTLDKPEVSKEEKERLKAEKEAEKEKKQAEKEDLSYADLKARSEARRAHLAELRDRLGKQASSAEKTAEKAYGLKERLQKFRPGSGGTEQK
;
A
#
# COMPACT_ATOMS: atom_id res chain seq x y z
N MET A 1 14.01 88.71 -12.31
CA MET A 1 14.19 88.44 -13.76
C MET A 1 15.19 87.30 -13.91
N SER A 2 14.85 86.32 -14.77
CA SER A 2 15.52 85.06 -15.19
C SER A 2 16.11 84.14 -14.11
N GLY A 3 15.74 82.86 -13.96
CA GLY A 3 15.22 81.91 -14.94
C GLY A 3 16.34 80.98 -15.39
N THR A 4 16.40 79.76 -14.85
CA THR A 4 16.86 78.55 -15.53
C THR A 4 16.23 77.32 -14.86
N GLU A 5 15.11 76.90 -15.44
CA GLU A 5 14.61 75.55 -15.29
C GLU A 5 15.54 74.53 -15.98
N THR A 6 15.34 73.26 -15.61
CA THR A 6 15.60 72.04 -16.40
C THR A 6 17.01 71.46 -16.41
N GLY A 7 17.20 70.49 -15.51
CA GLY A 7 18.22 69.45 -15.61
C GLY A 7 17.77 68.09 -15.06
N ARG A 8 16.46 67.85 -14.92
CA ARG A 8 15.93 66.48 -14.74
C ARG A 8 16.09 65.77 -16.08
N ARG A 9 17.25 65.16 -16.32
CA ARG A 9 17.35 64.06 -17.31
C ARG A 9 16.42 62.98 -16.80
N GLY A 10 15.22 62.90 -17.39
CA GLY A 10 14.26 61.86 -17.06
C GLY A 10 14.95 60.51 -17.20
N ALA A 11 15.03 59.76 -16.10
CA ALA A 11 15.35 58.35 -16.18
C ALA A 11 14.34 57.74 -17.16
N SER A 12 14.82 57.31 -18.32
CA SER A 12 13.96 56.65 -19.29
C SER A 12 13.36 55.43 -18.59
N PRO A 13 12.04 55.18 -18.69
CA PRO A 13 11.44 53.95 -18.17
C PRO A 13 12.20 52.69 -18.65
N ILE A 14 12.79 52.78 -19.84
CA ILE A 14 13.61 51.74 -20.46
C ILE A 14 14.96 51.56 -19.74
N SER A 15 15.59 52.63 -19.23
CA SER A 15 16.85 52.51 -18.49
C SER A 15 16.64 51.91 -17.09
N VAL A 16 15.51 52.21 -16.44
CA VAL A 16 15.15 51.61 -15.14
C VAL A 16 14.91 50.10 -15.28
N ILE A 17 14.18 49.66 -16.32
CA ILE A 17 13.97 48.23 -16.60
C ILE A 17 15.31 47.52 -16.89
N LYS A 18 16.21 48.18 -17.63
CA LYS A 18 17.53 47.64 -17.95
C LYS A 18 18.45 47.52 -16.72
N ASP A 19 18.38 48.47 -15.80
CA ASP A 19 19.15 48.46 -14.56
C ASP A 19 18.59 47.44 -13.56
N LEU A 20 17.25 47.35 -13.41
CA LEU A 20 16.61 46.29 -12.63
C LEU A 20 16.95 44.90 -13.16
N GLY A 21 16.89 44.69 -14.48
CA GLY A 21 17.24 43.41 -15.11
C GLY A 21 18.69 42.98 -14.87
N ARG A 22 19.60 43.92 -14.57
CA ARG A 22 21.01 43.65 -14.27
C ARG A 22 21.29 43.48 -12.77
N LEU A 23 20.52 44.13 -11.90
CA LEU A 23 20.74 44.16 -10.45
C LEU A 23 19.98 43.04 -9.71
N VAL A 24 18.73 42.78 -10.10
CA VAL A 24 17.86 41.78 -9.47
C VAL A 24 18.48 40.38 -9.44
N PRO A 25 19.09 39.85 -10.54
CA PRO A 25 19.68 38.52 -10.52
C PRO A 25 20.86 38.40 -9.55
N LYS A 26 21.65 39.48 -9.41
CA LYS A 26 22.80 39.50 -8.50
C LYS A 26 22.34 39.53 -7.04
N GLN A 27 21.35 40.35 -6.71
CA GLN A 27 20.81 40.42 -5.37
C GLN A 27 20.17 39.09 -4.94
N ILE A 28 19.42 38.45 -5.83
CA ILE A 28 18.87 37.10 -5.57
C ILE A 28 19.99 36.10 -5.31
N ASN A 29 21.05 36.11 -6.12
CA ASN A 29 22.18 35.20 -5.95
C ASN A 29 22.93 35.44 -4.62
N ASP A 30 23.08 36.70 -4.21
CA ASP A 30 23.73 37.06 -2.95
C ASP A 30 22.90 36.64 -1.73
N GLU A 31 21.58 36.83 -1.77
CA GLU A 31 20.67 36.35 -0.73
C GLU A 31 20.63 34.83 -0.64
N ILE A 32 20.64 34.13 -1.79
CA ILE A 32 20.78 32.67 -1.82
C ILE A 32 22.11 32.24 -1.19
N GLN A 33 23.23 32.87 -1.54
CA GLN A 33 24.52 32.52 -0.95
C GLN A 33 24.58 32.82 0.55
N LEU A 34 23.96 33.90 1.01
CA LEU A 34 23.84 34.21 2.42
C LEU A 34 23.01 33.15 3.14
N ALA A 35 21.86 32.78 2.59
CA ALA A 35 20.98 31.75 3.13
C ALA A 35 21.70 30.38 3.18
N LEU A 36 22.41 30.00 2.11
CA LEU A 36 23.20 28.78 2.06
C LEU A 36 24.32 28.75 3.11
N ARG A 37 25.01 29.88 3.34
CA ARG A 37 26.03 29.98 4.39
C ARG A 37 25.41 29.84 5.78
N GLN A 38 24.28 30.49 6.03
CA GLN A 38 23.56 30.37 7.30
C GLN A 38 23.03 28.95 7.53
N LEU A 39 22.47 28.31 6.50
CA LEU A 39 22.02 26.93 6.54
C LEU A 39 23.18 25.97 6.76
N LYS A 40 24.34 26.19 6.14
CA LYS A 40 25.54 25.36 6.36
C LYS A 40 26.05 25.51 7.79
N ALA A 41 26.16 26.73 8.30
CA ALA A 41 26.61 26.98 9.67
C ALA A 41 25.66 26.38 10.72
N LYS A 42 24.34 26.61 10.58
CA LYS A 42 23.32 26.02 11.47
C LYS A 42 23.23 24.50 11.28
N GLY A 43 23.35 24.03 10.04
CA GLY A 43 23.24 22.62 9.66
C GLY A 43 24.38 21.77 10.19
N ILE A 44 25.62 22.28 10.24
CA ILE A 44 26.75 21.57 10.84
C ILE A 44 26.51 21.35 12.33
N ASN A 45 26.10 22.38 13.07
CA ASN A 45 25.86 22.26 14.51
C ASN A 45 24.70 21.30 14.82
N VAL A 46 23.60 21.41 14.08
CA VAL A 46 22.46 20.47 14.20
C VAL A 46 22.88 19.06 13.80
N GLY A 47 23.70 18.91 12.75
CA GLY A 47 24.22 17.63 12.28
C GLY A 47 25.12 16.95 13.30
N VAL A 48 26.03 17.69 13.94
CA VAL A 48 26.88 17.17 15.02
C VAL A 48 26.04 16.76 16.23
N ALA A 49 25.08 17.60 16.64
CA ALA A 49 24.18 17.27 17.75
C ALA A 49 23.34 16.02 17.45
N ALA A 50 22.81 15.90 16.23
CA ALA A 50 22.08 14.72 15.79
C ALA A 50 22.98 13.48 15.75
N GLY A 51 24.22 13.60 15.24
CA GLY A 51 25.20 12.53 15.22
C GLY A 51 25.55 12.02 16.62
N LEU A 52 25.80 12.93 17.56
CA LEU A 52 26.05 12.58 18.96
C LEU A 52 24.82 11.96 19.62
N ALA A 53 23.61 12.44 19.32
CA ALA A 53 22.37 11.86 19.84
C ALA A 53 22.18 10.42 19.35
N VAL A 54 22.44 10.14 18.07
CA VAL A 54 22.39 8.77 17.51
C VAL A 54 23.43 7.88 18.19
N ALA A 55 24.66 8.36 18.36
CA ALA A 55 25.70 7.61 19.06
C ALA A 55 25.32 7.31 20.52
N ALA A 56 24.79 8.30 21.24
CA ALA A 56 24.33 8.14 22.61
C ALA A 56 23.19 7.11 22.70
N LEU A 57 22.21 7.18 21.80
CA LEU A 57 21.11 6.22 21.73
C LEU A 57 21.60 4.79 21.42
N PHE A 58 22.63 4.65 20.60
CA PHE A 58 23.27 3.36 20.33
C PHE A 58 23.88 2.77 21.60
N PHE A 59 24.75 3.51 22.30
CA PHE A 59 25.37 3.03 23.54
C PHE A 59 24.34 2.78 24.65
N LEU A 60 23.32 3.63 24.75
CA LEU A 60 22.20 3.43 25.67
C LEU A 60 21.44 2.13 25.38
N SER A 61 21.25 1.80 24.11
CA SER A 61 20.58 0.56 23.69
C SER A 61 21.42 -0.67 24.07
N VAL A 62 22.73 -0.64 23.79
CA VAL A 62 23.66 -1.72 24.18
C VAL A 62 23.68 -1.89 25.69
N MET A 63 23.81 -0.79 26.45
CA MET A 63 23.77 -0.82 27.92
C MET A 63 22.45 -1.40 28.44
N GLY A 64 21.31 -1.05 27.84
CA GLY A 64 20.01 -1.61 28.18
C GLY A 64 19.96 -3.13 28.00
N ILE A 65 20.47 -3.65 26.89
CA ILE A 65 20.56 -5.11 26.64
C ILE A 65 21.48 -5.77 27.68
N SER A 66 22.65 -5.19 27.95
CA SER A 66 23.57 -5.72 28.96
C SER A 66 22.94 -5.77 30.35
N LEU A 67 22.20 -4.73 30.75
CA LEU A 67 21.47 -4.70 32.02
C LEU A 67 20.34 -5.74 32.07
N LEU A 68 19.63 -5.96 30.97
CA LEU A 68 18.62 -7.02 30.89
C LEU A 68 19.23 -8.40 31.12
N VAL A 69 20.32 -8.71 30.42
CA VAL A 69 21.02 -9.99 30.59
C VAL A 69 21.56 -10.14 32.02
N ALA A 70 22.19 -9.09 32.56
CA ALA A 70 22.71 -9.11 33.92
C ALA A 70 21.60 -9.30 34.97
N GLY A 71 20.45 -8.63 34.79
CA GLY A 71 19.29 -8.78 35.67
C GLY A 71 18.70 -10.19 35.62
N ILE A 72 18.57 -10.78 34.43
CA ILE A 72 18.10 -12.17 34.27
C ILE A 72 19.08 -13.15 34.94
N MET A 73 20.39 -13.01 34.66
CA MET A 73 21.40 -13.88 35.26
C MET A 73 21.48 -13.74 36.78
N GLY A 74 21.39 -12.50 37.30
CA GLY A 74 21.40 -12.26 38.73
C GLY A 74 20.18 -12.86 39.44
N LEU A 75 18.99 -12.78 38.82
CA LEU A 75 17.79 -13.40 39.36
C LEU A 75 17.79 -14.93 39.18
N ALA A 76 18.48 -15.45 38.15
CA ALA A 76 18.63 -16.88 37.89
C ALA A 76 19.45 -17.61 38.98
N GLU A 77 20.19 -16.89 39.84
CA GLU A 77 20.88 -17.49 40.98
C GLU A 77 19.91 -17.97 42.08
N VAL A 78 18.72 -17.38 42.17
CA VAL A 78 17.72 -17.70 43.21
C VAL A 78 16.50 -18.45 42.66
N MET A 79 16.34 -18.56 41.34
CA MET A 79 15.23 -19.28 40.69
C MET A 79 15.64 -19.80 39.29
N PRO A 80 14.91 -20.76 38.68
CA PRO A 80 15.23 -21.24 37.34
C PRO A 80 15.31 -20.11 36.30
N ALA A 81 16.28 -20.17 35.39
CA ALA A 81 16.55 -19.11 34.41
C ALA A 81 15.34 -18.74 33.54
N TRP A 82 14.49 -19.72 33.19
CA TRP A 82 13.27 -19.46 32.42
C TRP A 82 12.26 -18.61 33.21
N LEU A 83 12.16 -18.81 34.53
CA LEU A 83 11.27 -18.05 35.40
C LEU A 83 11.84 -16.65 35.63
N ALA A 84 13.14 -16.53 35.85
CA ALA A 84 13.83 -15.24 35.97
C ALA A 84 13.57 -14.35 34.72
N ALA A 85 13.70 -14.92 33.52
CA ALA A 85 13.40 -14.22 32.28
C ALA A 85 11.94 -13.74 32.20
N LEU A 86 10.97 -14.55 32.61
CA LEU A 86 9.55 -14.16 32.63
C LEU A 86 9.28 -13.04 33.65
N VAL A 87 9.90 -13.07 34.82
CA VAL A 87 9.73 -12.02 35.84
C VAL A 87 10.29 -10.68 35.35
N VAL A 88 11.51 -10.69 34.79
CA VAL A 88 12.11 -9.47 34.21
C VAL A 88 11.24 -8.95 33.05
N ALA A 89 10.75 -9.83 32.17
CA ALA A 89 9.86 -9.45 31.08
C ALA A 89 8.57 -8.80 31.59
N ALA A 90 7.93 -9.38 32.61
CA ALA A 90 6.72 -8.84 33.23
C ALA A 90 6.95 -7.45 33.84
N PHE A 91 8.10 -7.26 34.51
CA PHE A 91 8.50 -5.96 35.06
C PHE A 91 8.61 -4.88 33.97
N PHE A 92 9.32 -5.17 32.86
CA PHE A 92 9.45 -4.22 31.76
C PHE A 92 8.14 -3.97 31.02
N LEU A 93 7.27 -4.99 30.89
CA LEU A 93 5.95 -4.83 30.30
C LEU A 93 5.09 -3.86 31.13
N LEU A 94 5.14 -3.97 32.46
CA LEU A 94 4.45 -3.05 33.36
C LEU A 94 4.98 -1.61 33.22
N LEU A 95 6.31 -1.44 33.16
CA LEU A 95 6.92 -0.14 32.92
C LEU A 95 6.48 0.47 31.59
N ILE A 96 6.47 -0.32 30.51
CA ILE A 96 6.00 0.13 29.19
C ILE A 96 4.54 0.57 29.27
N LEU A 97 3.67 -0.21 29.93
CA LEU A 97 2.25 0.13 30.08
C LEU A 97 2.08 1.49 30.77
N ILE A 98 2.82 1.74 31.87
CA ILE A 98 2.79 3.00 32.61
C ILE A 98 3.28 4.15 31.74
N LEU A 99 4.41 3.97 31.05
CA LEU A 99 4.98 5.00 30.18
C LEU A 99 4.04 5.35 29.02
N VAL A 100 3.43 4.34 28.38
CA VAL A 100 2.46 4.54 27.30
C VAL A 100 1.21 5.25 27.81
N ALA A 101 0.70 4.87 28.98
CA ALA A 101 -0.44 5.51 29.62
C ALA A 101 -0.18 7.00 29.90
N ILE A 102 1.05 7.39 30.25
CA ILE A 102 1.45 8.79 30.47
C ILE A 102 1.74 9.51 29.13
N ALA A 103 2.35 8.83 28.17
CA ALA A 103 2.78 9.41 26.90
C ALA A 103 1.61 9.76 25.99
N ILE A 104 0.63 8.85 25.83
CA ILE A 104 -0.54 9.06 24.97
C ILE A 104 -1.25 10.38 25.24
N PRO A 105 -1.67 10.72 26.48
CA PRO A 105 -2.38 11.97 26.73
C PRO A 105 -1.49 13.19 26.50
N LYS A 106 -0.18 13.11 26.75
CA LYS A 106 0.75 14.21 26.46
C LYS A 106 0.92 14.44 24.96
N VAL A 107 1.10 13.38 24.18
CA VAL A 107 1.18 13.46 22.71
C VAL A 107 -0.13 14.00 22.14
N LYS A 108 -1.29 13.52 22.62
CA LYS A 108 -2.59 14.02 22.18
C LYS A 108 -2.79 15.51 22.47
N LYS A 109 -2.30 16.00 23.61
CA LYS A 109 -2.33 17.45 23.95
C LYS A 109 -1.34 18.28 23.12
N ALA A 110 -0.27 17.67 22.63
CA ALA A 110 0.72 18.34 21.78
C ALA A 110 0.32 18.35 20.29
N MET A 111 -0.81 17.71 19.92
CA MET A 111 -1.42 17.86 18.59
C MET A 111 -2.40 19.04 18.60
N PRO A 112 -2.42 19.89 17.55
CA PRO A 112 -1.90 19.67 16.20
C PRO A 112 -0.42 20.07 16.02
N LEU A 113 0.44 19.10 15.67
CA LEU A 113 1.86 19.37 15.30
C LEU A 113 1.98 20.15 13.99
N VAL A 114 0.91 20.16 13.20
CA VAL A 114 0.80 20.98 12.00
C VAL A 114 0.24 22.34 12.40
N PRO A 115 1.02 23.43 12.26
CA PRO A 115 0.49 24.78 12.47
C PRO A 115 -0.61 25.02 11.43
N GLU A 116 -1.86 25.03 11.91
CA GLU A 116 -3.08 25.13 11.09
C GLU A 116 -3.04 26.39 10.21
N ASP A 117 -2.51 27.49 10.75
CA ASP A 117 -2.36 28.76 10.04
C ASP A 117 -1.35 28.68 8.88
N ALA A 118 -0.22 27.98 9.06
CA ALA A 118 0.75 27.81 8.00
C ALA A 118 0.20 26.92 6.88
N LEU A 119 -0.56 25.89 7.24
CA LEU A 119 -1.20 25.00 6.28
C LEU A 119 -2.33 25.70 5.53
N ARG A 120 -3.09 26.58 6.20
CA ARG A 120 -4.12 27.43 5.59
C ARG A 120 -3.49 28.39 4.58
N GLY A 121 -2.38 29.05 4.93
CA GLY A 121 -1.65 29.95 4.03
C GLY A 121 -1.17 29.24 2.76
N VAL A 122 -0.53 28.08 2.89
CA VAL A 122 -0.06 27.30 1.72
C VAL A 122 -1.22 26.84 0.84
N LYS A 123 -2.34 26.39 1.43
CA LYS A 123 -3.54 26.00 0.66
C LYS A 123 -4.17 27.18 -0.07
N HIS A 124 -4.17 28.36 0.56
CA HIS A 124 -4.64 29.60 -0.05
C HIS A 124 -3.79 29.99 -1.27
N ASP A 125 -2.47 30.00 -1.11
CA ASP A 125 -1.54 30.36 -2.18
C ASP A 125 -1.65 29.40 -3.37
N LEU A 126 -1.74 28.09 -3.11
CA LEU A 126 -1.95 27.08 -4.14
C LEU A 126 -3.32 27.21 -4.83
N GLY A 127 -4.36 27.56 -4.07
CA GLY A 127 -5.70 27.82 -4.58
C GLY A 127 -5.72 28.97 -5.59
N ILE A 128 -5.07 30.09 -5.23
CA ILE A 128 -4.95 31.25 -6.13
C ILE A 128 -4.09 30.92 -7.35
N LEU A 129 -3.00 30.17 -7.20
CA LEU A 129 -2.17 29.76 -8.34
C LEU A 129 -2.92 28.85 -9.34
N LYS A 130 -3.86 28.04 -8.84
CA LYS A 130 -4.61 27.06 -9.64
C LYS A 130 -5.88 27.65 -10.26
N GLU A 131 -6.62 28.43 -9.50
CA GLU A 131 -7.99 28.87 -9.82
C GLU A 131 -8.09 30.40 -10.02
N GLY A 132 -7.01 31.14 -9.73
CA GLY A 132 -6.96 32.58 -9.91
C GLY A 132 -8.00 33.31 -9.07
N SER A 133 -8.63 34.34 -9.63
CA SER A 133 -9.67 35.12 -8.96
C SER A 133 -10.99 34.37 -8.72
N ALA A 134 -11.13 33.15 -9.26
CA ALA A 134 -12.28 32.29 -9.01
C ALA A 134 -12.12 31.42 -7.76
N PHE A 135 -10.94 31.44 -7.11
CA PHE A 135 -10.68 30.69 -5.89
C PHE A 135 -11.54 31.21 -4.73
N ASP A 136 -12.36 30.34 -4.16
CA ASP A 136 -13.23 30.66 -3.03
C ASP A 136 -12.52 30.35 -1.70
N VAL A 137 -12.13 31.40 -0.99
CA VAL A 137 -11.43 31.34 0.31
C VAL A 137 -12.27 30.63 1.39
N SER A 138 -13.61 30.65 1.26
CA SER A 138 -14.51 29.99 2.22
C SER A 138 -14.40 28.46 2.21
N THR A 139 -13.77 27.89 1.18
CA THR A 139 -13.46 26.45 1.11
C THR A 139 -12.37 26.02 2.09
N LEU A 140 -11.52 26.94 2.56
CA LEU A 140 -10.42 26.68 3.50
C LEU A 140 -10.89 26.52 4.95
N ASP A 141 -12.01 27.15 5.29
CA ASP A 141 -12.53 27.26 6.66
C ASP A 141 -13.70 26.33 6.95
N LYS A 142 -14.12 25.52 5.95
CA LYS A 142 -15.09 24.46 6.19
C LYS A 142 -14.58 23.61 7.35
N PRO A 143 -15.28 23.57 8.49
CA PRO A 143 -14.80 22.86 9.66
C PRO A 143 -14.54 21.44 9.20
N GLU A 144 -13.30 20.97 9.42
CA GLU A 144 -12.95 19.60 9.11
C GLU A 144 -14.06 18.70 9.66
N VAL A 145 -14.74 18.02 8.73
CA VAL A 145 -15.72 16.95 8.96
C VAL A 145 -15.38 16.30 10.30
N SER A 146 -16.25 16.46 11.29
CA SER A 146 -15.94 16.09 12.68
C SER A 146 -15.43 14.65 12.68
N LYS A 147 -14.54 14.30 13.62
CA LYS A 147 -13.96 12.94 13.65
C LYS A 147 -15.03 11.85 13.54
N GLU A 148 -16.21 12.11 14.09
CA GLU A 148 -17.39 11.25 14.00
C GLU A 148 -17.94 11.11 12.57
N GLU A 149 -17.97 12.19 11.79
CA GLU A 149 -18.46 12.17 10.41
C GLU A 149 -17.39 11.58 9.45
N LYS A 150 -16.09 11.78 9.72
CA LYS A 150 -15.00 11.05 9.04
C LYS A 150 -15.03 9.56 9.36
N GLU A 151 -15.32 9.19 10.61
CA GLU A 151 -15.49 7.80 11.04
C GLU A 151 -16.76 7.18 10.45
N ARG A 152 -17.88 7.91 10.37
CA ARG A 152 -19.11 7.46 9.68
C ARG A 152 -18.88 7.26 8.19
N LEU A 153 -18.21 8.19 7.51
CA LEU A 153 -17.87 8.05 6.09
C LEU A 153 -16.88 6.91 5.83
N LYS A 154 -15.96 6.63 6.77
CA LYS A 154 -15.08 5.45 6.69
C LYS A 154 -15.86 4.16 6.93
N ALA A 155 -16.68 4.11 7.97
CA ALA A 155 -17.52 2.95 8.30
C ALA A 155 -18.54 2.65 7.18
N GLU A 156 -19.13 3.67 6.57
CA GLU A 156 -20.03 3.52 5.43
C GLU A 156 -19.28 3.00 4.19
N LYS A 157 -18.08 3.51 3.92
CA LYS A 157 -17.23 3.00 2.82
C LYS A 157 -16.70 1.59 3.08
N GLU A 158 -16.39 1.24 4.32
CA GLU A 158 -15.97 -0.11 4.71
C GLU A 158 -17.15 -1.07 4.62
N ALA A 159 -18.34 -0.70 5.11
CA ALA A 159 -19.56 -1.47 4.96
C ALA A 159 -19.98 -1.63 3.49
N GLU A 160 -19.81 -0.60 2.65
CA GLU A 160 -20.09 -0.70 1.21
C GLU A 160 -19.06 -1.60 0.50
N LYS A 161 -17.79 -1.57 0.91
CA LYS A 161 -16.76 -2.48 0.41
C LYS A 161 -17.02 -3.92 0.85
N GLU A 162 -17.37 -4.15 2.11
CA GLU A 162 -17.74 -5.47 2.62
C GLU A 162 -18.98 -5.99 1.92
N LYS A 163 -20.01 -5.16 1.71
CA LYS A 163 -21.19 -5.55 0.91
C LYS A 163 -20.83 -5.88 -0.53
N LYS A 164 -20.02 -5.04 -1.19
CA LYS A 164 -19.54 -5.31 -2.56
C LYS A 164 -18.63 -6.53 -2.64
N GLN A 165 -17.92 -6.87 -1.57
CA GLN A 165 -17.04 -8.03 -1.50
C GLN A 165 -17.83 -9.30 -1.20
N ALA A 166 -18.79 -9.26 -0.28
CA ALA A 166 -19.76 -10.32 -0.02
C ALA A 166 -20.63 -10.61 -1.24
N GLU A 167 -21.13 -9.57 -1.93
CA GLU A 167 -21.88 -9.71 -3.18
C GLU A 167 -21.01 -10.33 -4.29
N LYS A 168 -19.72 -9.95 -4.38
CA LYS A 168 -18.77 -10.57 -5.32
C LYS A 168 -18.44 -12.02 -4.94
N GLU A 169 -18.37 -12.36 -3.66
CA GLU A 169 -18.17 -13.73 -3.19
C GLU A 169 -19.40 -14.60 -3.46
N ASP A 170 -20.61 -14.07 -3.26
CA ASP A 170 -21.88 -14.74 -3.59
C ASP A 170 -22.05 -14.91 -5.11
N LEU A 171 -21.73 -13.87 -5.90
CA LEU A 171 -21.67 -13.94 -7.37
C LEU A 171 -20.61 -14.98 -7.82
N SER A 172 -19.45 -15.03 -7.16
CA SER A 172 -18.40 -16.00 -7.45
C SER A 172 -18.83 -17.43 -7.12
N TYR A 173 -19.48 -17.68 -5.99
CA TYR A 173 -19.99 -19.00 -5.62
C TYR A 173 -21.10 -19.46 -6.57
N ALA A 174 -22.04 -18.59 -6.91
CA ALA A 174 -23.10 -18.86 -7.89
C ALA A 174 -22.51 -19.19 -9.28
N ASP A 175 -21.52 -18.43 -9.73
CA ASP A 175 -20.81 -18.67 -11.00
C ASP A 175 -20.03 -20.00 -10.98
N LEU A 176 -19.38 -20.33 -9.87
CA LEU A 176 -18.67 -21.60 -9.70
C LEU A 176 -19.63 -22.79 -9.73
N LYS A 177 -20.82 -22.65 -9.13
CA LYS A 177 -21.86 -23.68 -9.14
C LYS A 177 -22.43 -23.89 -10.54
N ALA A 178 -22.76 -22.82 -11.25
CA ALA A 178 -23.22 -22.87 -12.64
C ALA A 178 -22.20 -23.56 -13.57
N ARG A 179 -20.90 -23.23 -13.42
CA ARG A 179 -19.81 -23.90 -14.15
C ARG A 179 -19.66 -25.38 -13.78
N SER A 180 -19.94 -25.75 -12.52
CA SER A 180 -19.91 -27.15 -12.08
C SER A 180 -21.07 -27.97 -12.67
N GLU A 181 -22.25 -27.38 -12.78
CA GLU A 181 -23.43 -28.02 -13.37
C GLU A 181 -23.27 -28.22 -14.88
N ALA A 182 -22.74 -27.21 -15.58
CA ALA A 182 -22.38 -27.34 -17.00
C ALA A 182 -21.37 -28.48 -17.24
N ARG A 183 -20.36 -28.63 -16.37
CA ARG A 183 -19.40 -29.76 -16.45
C ARG A 183 -20.07 -31.11 -16.22
N ARG A 184 -21.01 -31.22 -15.28
CA ARG A 184 -21.75 -32.47 -15.02
C ARG A 184 -22.64 -32.86 -16.19
N ALA A 185 -23.33 -31.90 -16.80
CA ALA A 185 -24.13 -32.13 -17.99
C ALA A 185 -23.26 -32.64 -19.16
N HIS A 186 -22.09 -32.03 -19.36
CA HIS A 186 -21.14 -32.46 -20.38
C HIS A 186 -20.59 -33.87 -20.12
N LEU A 187 -20.27 -34.22 -18.87
CA LEU A 187 -19.83 -35.57 -18.51
C LEU A 187 -20.94 -36.63 -18.71
N ALA A 188 -22.20 -36.28 -18.47
CA ALA A 188 -23.33 -37.16 -18.72
C ALA A 188 -23.47 -37.48 -20.21
N GLU A 189 -23.33 -36.48 -21.08
CA GLU A 189 -23.35 -36.69 -22.53
C GLU A 189 -22.18 -37.58 -23.00
N LEU A 190 -20.97 -37.36 -22.48
CA LEU A 190 -19.81 -38.18 -22.80
C LEU A 190 -20.02 -39.64 -22.38
N ARG A 191 -20.58 -39.88 -21.20
CA ARG A 191 -20.96 -41.22 -20.75
C ARG A 191 -21.95 -41.88 -21.71
N ASP A 192 -22.98 -41.15 -22.14
CA ASP A 192 -24.01 -41.69 -23.02
C ASP A 192 -23.46 -42.03 -24.41
N ARG A 193 -22.55 -41.19 -24.93
CA ARG A 193 -21.82 -41.47 -26.18
C ARG A 193 -20.96 -42.72 -26.05
N LEU A 194 -20.23 -42.89 -24.95
CA LEU A 194 -19.43 -44.09 -24.70
C LEU A 194 -20.30 -45.35 -24.58
N GLY A 195 -21.44 -45.26 -23.88
CA GLY A 195 -22.41 -46.36 -23.80
C GLY A 195 -22.97 -46.77 -25.16
N LYS A 196 -23.30 -45.79 -26.01
CA LYS A 196 -23.74 -46.07 -27.39
C LYS A 196 -22.65 -46.74 -28.22
N GLN A 197 -21.39 -46.29 -28.11
CA GLN A 197 -20.28 -46.92 -28.81
C GLN A 197 -20.00 -48.34 -28.32
N ALA A 198 -20.05 -48.60 -27.01
CA ALA A 198 -19.90 -49.94 -26.46
C ALA A 198 -20.98 -50.89 -26.99
N SER A 199 -22.25 -50.47 -26.99
CA SER A 199 -23.35 -51.28 -27.54
C SER A 199 -23.24 -51.51 -29.06
N SER A 200 -22.72 -50.53 -29.80
CA SER A 200 -22.45 -50.67 -31.24
C SER A 200 -21.29 -51.62 -31.49
N ALA A 201 -20.24 -51.56 -30.66
CA ALA A 201 -19.10 -52.46 -30.74
C ALA A 201 -19.52 -53.90 -30.44
N GLU A 202 -20.36 -54.11 -29.42
CA GLU A 202 -20.91 -55.41 -29.08
C GLU A 202 -21.79 -55.98 -30.20
N LYS A 203 -22.73 -55.19 -30.76
CA LYS A 203 -23.56 -55.61 -31.91
C LYS A 203 -22.73 -55.91 -33.16
N THR A 204 -21.64 -55.17 -33.38
CA THR A 204 -20.74 -55.39 -34.51
C THR A 204 -19.92 -56.67 -34.30
N ALA A 205 -19.45 -56.91 -33.07
CA ALA A 205 -18.77 -58.14 -32.70
C ALA A 205 -19.69 -59.35 -32.84
N GLU A 206 -20.93 -59.29 -32.33
CA GLU A 206 -21.92 -60.37 -32.45
C GLU A 206 -22.23 -60.69 -33.92
N LYS A 207 -22.43 -59.67 -34.76
CA LYS A 207 -22.62 -59.84 -36.20
C LYS A 207 -21.39 -60.47 -36.87
N ALA A 208 -20.18 -60.10 -36.45
CA ALA A 208 -18.95 -60.68 -36.98
C ALA A 208 -18.73 -62.14 -36.53
N TYR A 209 -19.05 -62.49 -35.29
CA TYR A 209 -19.03 -63.87 -34.78
C TYR A 209 -20.08 -64.74 -35.48
N GLY A 210 -21.31 -64.26 -35.60
CA GLY A 210 -22.36 -64.96 -36.35
C GLY A 210 -22.03 -65.11 -37.83
N LEU A 211 -21.33 -64.14 -38.43
CA LEU A 211 -20.82 -64.27 -39.80
C LEU A 211 -19.73 -65.35 -39.89
N LYS A 212 -18.80 -65.42 -38.93
CA LYS A 212 -17.78 -66.48 -38.87
C LYS A 212 -18.39 -67.87 -38.72
N GLU A 213 -19.40 -68.05 -37.86
CA GLU A 213 -20.10 -69.34 -37.75
C GLU A 213 -20.81 -69.72 -39.05
N ARG A 214 -21.47 -68.75 -39.71
CA ARG A 214 -22.12 -68.97 -41.01
C ARG A 214 -21.11 -69.32 -42.10
N LEU A 215 -19.93 -68.68 -42.10
CA LEU A 215 -18.83 -68.99 -43.02
C LEU A 215 -18.19 -70.35 -42.71
N GLN A 216 -18.13 -70.77 -41.45
CA GLN A 216 -17.65 -72.11 -41.08
C GLN A 216 -18.62 -73.21 -41.55
N LYS A 217 -19.93 -72.93 -41.53
CA LYS A 217 -20.98 -73.82 -42.09
C LYS A 217 -20.97 -73.85 -43.62
N PHE A 218 -20.46 -72.79 -44.25
CA PHE A 218 -20.27 -72.64 -45.71
C PHE A 218 -18.83 -72.87 -46.14
N ARG A 219 -18.07 -73.73 -45.46
CA ARG A 219 -16.85 -74.31 -46.03
C ARG A 219 -17.26 -75.42 -47.00
N PRO A 220 -17.23 -75.23 -48.33
CA PRO A 220 -17.44 -76.33 -49.27
C PRO A 220 -16.37 -77.38 -49.01
N GLY A 221 -16.81 -78.63 -48.88
CA GLY A 221 -15.92 -79.78 -48.92
C GLY A 221 -15.21 -79.81 -50.27
N SER A 222 -14.04 -79.18 -50.34
CA SER A 222 -13.03 -79.45 -51.36
C SER A 222 -12.53 -80.87 -51.10
N GLY A 223 -13.20 -81.83 -51.74
CA GLY A 223 -12.82 -83.23 -51.72
C GLY A 223 -11.38 -83.40 -52.20
N GLY A 224 -10.54 -83.95 -51.32
CA GLY A 224 -9.39 -84.74 -51.76
C GLY A 224 -9.95 -86.03 -52.35
N THR A 225 -9.93 -86.10 -53.67
CA THR A 225 -9.82 -87.34 -54.41
C THR A 225 -8.48 -87.98 -54.09
N GLU A 226 -8.48 -89.15 -53.44
CA GLU A 226 -7.40 -90.14 -53.57
C GLU A 226 -8.07 -91.51 -53.78
N GLN A 227 -7.91 -92.06 -54.99
CA GLN A 227 -7.86 -93.51 -55.15
C GLN A 227 -6.45 -93.94 -54.71
N LYS A 228 -6.33 -94.79 -53.69
CA LYS A 228 -5.86 -96.19 -53.75
C LYS A 228 -5.49 -96.70 -52.37
#